data_AF-A0A7J7VMS8-F1
#
_entry.id   AF-A0A7J7VMS8-F1
#
_cell.length_a   1.000
_cell.length_b   1.000
_cell.length_c   1.000
_cell.angle_alpha   90.00
_cell.angle_beta   90.00
_cell.angle_gamma   90.00
#
_symmetry.space_group_name_H-M   'P 1'
#
loop_
_entity.id
_entity.type
_entity.pdbx_description
1 polymer ?
#
loop_
_entity_poly.entity_id
_entity_poly.type
_entity_poly.pdbx_seq_one_letter_code
_entity_poly.pdbx_strand_id
1 'polypeptide(L)'
;MAKVSELYDVTWEEMRDKMRKWREENSRNSEQIVEVGEELINEYASKLGDDIWIIYEQVMIAALDYGRDDLALFCLQELRRQFPGSHRVKRLTGMRFEAMERYDDAIQLYDRILHEDPTNTAARKRKIAIRKAQGKNVEAIRELNEYLEQ
;
A
#
# COMPACT_ATOMS: atom_id res chain seq x y z
N MET A 1 -11.49 -0.33 -21.38
CA MET A 1 -10.88 -1.66 -21.57
C MET A 1 -11.97 -2.70 -21.38
N ALA A 2 -11.85 -3.87 -22.01
CA ALA A 2 -12.78 -4.97 -21.75
C ALA A 2 -12.59 -5.47 -20.30
N LYS A 3 -13.68 -5.94 -19.66
CA LYS A 3 -13.63 -6.42 -18.28
C LYS A 3 -12.80 -7.70 -18.20
N VAL A 4 -12.02 -7.87 -17.14
CA VAL A 4 -11.28 -9.11 -16.83
C VAL A 4 -12.25 -10.29 -16.77
N SER A 5 -13.41 -10.10 -16.13
CA SER A 5 -14.46 -11.14 -16.06
C SER A 5 -14.92 -11.59 -17.45
N GLU A 6 -15.09 -10.66 -18.39
CA GLU A 6 -15.51 -10.95 -19.77
C GLU A 6 -14.39 -11.56 -20.61
N LEU A 7 -13.15 -11.09 -20.44
CA LEU A 7 -11.99 -11.55 -21.21
C LEU A 7 -11.58 -12.98 -20.86
N TYR A 8 -11.68 -13.34 -19.58
CA TYR A 8 -11.19 -14.62 -19.07
C TYR A 8 -12.30 -15.57 -18.63
N ASP A 9 -13.58 -15.18 -18.78
CA ASP A 9 -14.75 -15.95 -18.32
C ASP A 9 -14.62 -16.37 -16.84
N VAL A 10 -14.33 -15.38 -15.99
CA VAL A 10 -14.12 -15.59 -14.54
C VAL A 10 -15.16 -14.87 -13.70
N THR A 11 -15.53 -15.50 -12.60
CA THR A 11 -16.45 -14.94 -11.60
C THR A 11 -15.75 -13.95 -10.66
N TRP A 12 -16.53 -13.08 -10.01
CA TRP A 12 -15.99 -12.16 -8.99
C TRP A 12 -15.41 -12.89 -7.77
N GLU A 13 -15.89 -14.10 -7.47
CA GLU A 13 -15.37 -14.94 -6.39
C GLU A 13 -13.97 -15.45 -6.72
N GLU A 14 -13.75 -15.92 -7.95
CA GLU A 14 -12.43 -16.33 -8.44
C GLU A 14 -11.46 -15.15 -8.47
N MET A 15 -11.91 -13.96 -8.88
CA MET A 15 -11.11 -12.73 -8.82
C MET A 15 -10.70 -12.38 -7.38
N ARG A 16 -11.64 -12.41 -6.43
CA ARG A 16 -11.37 -12.16 -5.00
C ARG A 16 -10.38 -13.18 -4.45
N ASP A 17 -10.57 -14.46 -4.76
CA ASP A 17 -9.71 -15.54 -4.28
C ASP A 17 -8.31 -15.45 -4.92
N LYS A 18 -8.22 -14.97 -6.16
CA LYS A 18 -6.94 -14.64 -6.81
C LYS A 18 -6.22 -13.50 -6.10
N MET A 19 -6.92 -12.43 -5.74
CA MET A 19 -6.35 -11.31 -4.96
C MET A 19 -5.81 -11.79 -3.61
N ARG A 20 -6.57 -12.66 -2.93
CA ARG A 20 -6.14 -13.31 -1.68
C ARG A 20 -4.87 -14.13 -1.89
N LYS A 21 -4.82 -14.98 -2.92
CA LYS A 21 -3.65 -15.79 -3.24
C LYS A 21 -2.40 -14.94 -3.51
N TRP A 22 -2.52 -13.89 -4.32
CA TRP A 22 -1.38 -13.00 -4.59
C TRP A 22 -0.84 -12.31 -3.32
N ARG A 23 -1.72 -12.00 -2.37
CA ARG A 23 -1.36 -11.41 -1.09
C ARG A 23 -0.61 -12.40 -0.20
N GLU A 24 -1.09 -13.63 -0.11
CA GLU A 24 -0.45 -14.70 0.67
C GLU A 24 0.93 -15.08 0.12
N GLU A 25 1.07 -15.07 -1.20
CA GLU A 25 2.33 -15.39 -1.90
C GLU A 25 3.30 -14.20 -2.00
N ASN A 26 2.93 -13.01 -1.53
CA ASN A 26 3.68 -11.76 -1.75
C ASN A 26 4.07 -11.54 -3.23
N SER A 27 3.13 -11.83 -4.14
CA SER A 27 3.35 -11.75 -5.59
C SER A 27 3.61 -10.31 -6.05
N ARG A 28 4.59 -10.11 -6.94
CA ARG A 28 4.93 -8.81 -7.57
C ARG A 28 4.21 -8.61 -8.91
N ASN A 29 2.92 -8.89 -8.96
CA ASN A 29 2.10 -8.84 -10.18
C ASN A 29 1.27 -7.55 -10.22
N SER A 30 1.94 -6.38 -10.17
CA SER A 30 1.27 -5.10 -9.92
C SER A 30 0.24 -4.74 -10.99
N GLU A 31 0.53 -5.03 -12.27
CA GLU A 31 -0.40 -4.85 -13.38
C GLU A 31 -1.69 -5.66 -13.19
N GLN A 32 -1.56 -6.97 -12.96
CA GLN A 32 -2.73 -7.86 -12.82
C GLN A 32 -3.51 -7.57 -11.54
N ILE A 33 -2.84 -7.18 -10.46
CA ILE A 33 -3.50 -6.74 -9.22
C ILE A 33 -4.32 -5.48 -9.46
N VAL A 34 -3.80 -4.53 -10.25
CA VAL A 34 -4.54 -3.31 -10.64
C VAL A 34 -5.75 -3.67 -11.49
N GLU A 35 -5.58 -4.47 -12.54
CA GLU A 35 -6.68 -4.84 -13.46
C GLU A 35 -7.83 -5.55 -12.73
N VAL A 36 -7.51 -6.64 -12.00
CA VAL A 36 -8.50 -7.42 -11.26
C VAL A 36 -9.11 -6.61 -10.12
N GLY A 37 -8.26 -5.89 -9.38
CA GLY A 37 -8.70 -5.15 -8.21
C GLY A 37 -9.55 -3.92 -8.54
N GLU A 38 -9.22 -3.20 -9.62
CA GLU A 38 -10.02 -2.06 -10.10
C GLU A 38 -11.43 -2.50 -10.52
N GLU A 39 -11.54 -3.65 -11.21
CA GLU A 39 -12.85 -4.22 -11.54
C GLU A 39 -13.62 -4.66 -10.30
N LEU A 40 -12.97 -5.36 -9.36
CA LEU A 40 -13.58 -5.77 -8.10
C LEU A 40 -14.13 -4.58 -7.30
N ILE A 41 -13.39 -3.48 -7.25
CA ILE A 41 -13.79 -2.25 -6.55
C ILE A 41 -14.98 -1.58 -7.27
N ASN A 42 -14.94 -1.48 -8.60
CA ASN A 42 -15.96 -0.73 -9.34
C ASN A 42 -17.28 -1.49 -9.50
N GLU A 43 -17.23 -2.81 -9.68
CA GLU A 43 -18.39 -3.62 -10.07
C GLU A 43 -18.93 -4.48 -8.92
N TYR A 44 -18.08 -4.82 -7.95
CA TYR A 44 -18.39 -5.84 -6.94
C TYR A 44 -18.14 -5.41 -5.49
N ALA A 45 -17.88 -4.13 -5.22
CA ALA A 45 -17.62 -3.64 -3.85
C ALA A 45 -18.68 -4.05 -2.82
N SER A 46 -19.95 -4.01 -3.19
CA SER A 46 -21.06 -4.39 -2.29
C SER A 46 -21.10 -5.89 -1.95
N LYS A 47 -20.45 -6.74 -2.76
CA LYS A 47 -20.38 -8.20 -2.56
C LYS A 47 -19.16 -8.64 -1.77
N LEU A 48 -18.14 -7.78 -1.64
CA LEU A 48 -16.85 -8.13 -1.05
C LEU A 48 -16.85 -8.15 0.48
N GLY A 49 -17.86 -7.57 1.14
CA GLY A 49 -17.91 -7.50 2.60
C GLY A 49 -16.64 -6.86 3.17
N ASP A 50 -16.04 -7.45 4.20
CA ASP A 50 -14.84 -6.90 4.84
C ASP A 50 -13.57 -7.05 4.00
N ASP A 51 -13.54 -7.94 3.01
CA ASP A 51 -12.38 -8.13 2.12
C ASP A 51 -12.10 -6.86 1.28
N ILE A 52 -13.10 -6.00 1.09
CA ILE A 52 -12.99 -4.77 0.30
C ILE A 52 -11.84 -3.87 0.79
N TRP A 53 -11.63 -3.78 2.10
CA TRP A 53 -10.61 -2.89 2.67
C TRP A 53 -9.21 -3.40 2.40
N ILE A 54 -9.03 -4.72 2.41
CA ILE A 54 -7.73 -5.31 2.10
C ILE A 54 -7.47 -5.28 0.59
N ILE A 55 -8.53 -5.40 -0.23
CA ILE A 55 -8.44 -5.18 -1.68
C ILE A 55 -8.04 -3.73 -1.98
N TYR A 56 -8.66 -2.73 -1.33
CA TYR A 56 -8.26 -1.33 -1.48
C TYR A 56 -6.79 -1.10 -1.16
N GLU A 57 -6.27 -1.65 -0.07
CA GLU A 57 -4.85 -1.50 0.25
C GLU A 57 -3.95 -2.21 -0.76
N GLN A 58 -4.32 -3.43 -1.18
CA GLN A 58 -3.55 -4.20 -2.15
C GLN A 58 -3.49 -3.50 -3.51
N VAL A 59 -4.62 -2.97 -3.99
CA VAL A 59 -4.71 -2.17 -5.21
C VAL A 59 -3.95 -0.87 -5.07
N MET A 60 -4.03 -0.19 -3.92
CA MET A 60 -3.31 1.06 -3.68
C MET A 60 -1.79 0.86 -3.83
N ILE A 61 -1.24 -0.19 -3.21
CA ILE A 61 0.19 -0.50 -3.29
C ILE A 61 0.59 -0.86 -4.73
N ALA A 62 -0.18 -1.73 -5.39
CA ALA A 62 0.11 -2.16 -6.76
C ALA A 62 0.00 -1.00 -7.77
N ALA A 63 -0.97 -0.11 -7.57
CA ALA A 63 -1.18 1.07 -8.41
C ALA A 63 -0.01 2.07 -8.29
N LEU A 64 0.59 2.24 -7.11
CA LEU A 64 1.82 3.03 -6.97
C LEU A 64 2.98 2.43 -7.79
N ASP A 65 3.17 1.11 -7.70
CA ASP A 65 4.24 0.41 -8.42
C ASP A 65 4.01 0.41 -9.95
N TYR A 66 2.75 0.38 -10.39
CA TYR A 66 2.36 0.41 -11.81
C TYR A 66 2.23 1.84 -12.39
N GLY A 67 2.33 2.88 -11.55
CA GLY A 67 2.23 4.29 -11.97
C GLY A 67 0.80 4.83 -12.14
N ARG A 68 -0.22 4.13 -11.64
CA ARG A 68 -1.63 4.57 -11.61
C ARG A 68 -1.94 5.37 -10.34
N ASP A 69 -1.36 6.56 -10.22
CA ASP A 69 -1.53 7.42 -9.02
C ASP A 69 -2.99 7.85 -8.79
N ASP A 70 -3.79 7.95 -9.85
CA ASP A 70 -5.23 8.21 -9.79
C ASP A 70 -5.96 7.14 -8.95
N LEU A 71 -5.72 5.87 -9.26
CA LEU A 71 -6.31 4.75 -8.56
C LEU A 71 -5.74 4.61 -7.15
N ALA A 72 -4.44 4.83 -6.98
CA ALA A 72 -3.79 4.80 -5.67
C ALA A 72 -4.38 5.86 -4.73
N LEU A 73 -4.61 7.08 -5.23
CA LEU A 73 -5.22 8.17 -4.48
C LEU A 73 -6.66 7.85 -4.10
N PHE A 74 -7.45 7.33 -5.04
CA PHE A 74 -8.83 6.91 -4.78
C PHE A 74 -8.89 5.87 -3.65
N CYS A 75 -8.12 4.78 -3.76
CA CYS A 75 -8.07 3.74 -2.75
C CYS A 75 -7.62 4.28 -1.37
N LEU A 76 -6.63 5.18 -1.36
CA LEU A 76 -6.15 5.82 -0.13
C LEU A 76 -7.23 6.71 0.52
N GLN A 77 -8.03 7.42 -0.27
CA GLN A 77 -9.12 8.25 0.25
C GLN A 77 -10.21 7.40 0.91
N GLU A 78 -10.60 6.29 0.30
CA GLU A 78 -11.57 5.35 0.88
C GLU A 78 -11.05 4.73 2.18
N LEU A 79 -9.78 4.30 2.22
CA LEU A 79 -9.16 3.80 3.44
C LEU A 79 -9.07 4.84 4.55
N ARG A 80 -8.79 6.10 4.22
CA ARG A 80 -8.78 7.22 5.20
C ARG A 80 -10.17 7.51 5.75
N ARG A 81 -11.20 7.40 4.92
CA ARG A 81 -12.60 7.61 5.31
C ARG A 81 -13.06 6.52 6.28
N GLN A 82 -12.71 5.26 6.00
CA GLN A 82 -13.09 4.13 6.83
C GLN A 82 -12.28 4.03 8.14
N PHE A 83 -10.97 4.31 8.09
CA PHE A 83 -10.06 4.12 9.23
C PHE A 83 -9.34 5.42 9.60
N PRO A 84 -10.07 6.45 10.08
CA PRO A 84 -9.46 7.72 10.46
C PRO A 84 -8.42 7.51 11.57
N GLY A 85 -7.24 8.12 11.41
CA GLY A 85 -6.16 8.05 12.40
C GLY A 85 -5.31 6.77 12.36
N SER A 86 -5.67 5.74 11.59
CA SER A 86 -4.94 4.48 11.52
C SER A 86 -3.48 4.65 11.09
N HIS A 87 -2.55 4.09 11.86
CA HIS A 87 -1.12 4.03 11.49
C HIS A 87 -0.89 3.33 10.15
N ARG A 88 -1.68 2.30 9.85
CA ARG A 88 -1.60 1.58 8.57
C ARG A 88 -1.90 2.53 7.41
N VAL A 89 -2.94 3.34 7.53
CA VAL A 89 -3.34 4.32 6.50
C VAL A 89 -2.37 5.51 6.44
N LYS A 90 -1.88 6.00 7.59
CA LYS A 90 -0.78 6.99 7.63
C LYS A 90 0.45 6.45 6.88
N ARG A 91 0.81 5.17 7.08
CA ARG A 91 1.93 4.55 6.36
C ARG A 91 1.72 4.50 4.84
N LEU A 92 0.52 4.15 4.37
CA LEU A 92 0.17 4.18 2.95
C LEU A 92 0.25 5.60 2.36
N THR A 93 -0.16 6.61 3.13
CA THR A 93 0.02 8.01 2.73
C THR A 93 1.51 8.34 2.55
N GLY A 94 2.37 7.85 3.45
CA GLY A 94 3.82 7.95 3.31
C GLY A 94 4.36 7.26 2.06
N MET A 95 3.85 6.06 1.73
CA MET A 95 4.26 5.35 0.52
C MET A 95 3.93 6.14 -0.75
N ARG A 96 2.79 6.82 -0.79
CA ARG A 96 2.44 7.71 -1.90
C ARG A 96 3.36 8.94 -1.95
N PHE A 97 3.73 9.53 -0.82
CA PHE A 97 4.74 10.60 -0.81
C PHE A 97 6.09 10.13 -1.37
N GLU A 98 6.52 8.91 -1.04
CA GLU A 98 7.73 8.33 -1.61
C GLU A 98 7.65 8.14 -3.12
N ALA A 99 6.51 7.66 -3.63
CA ALA A 99 6.30 7.50 -5.07
C ALA A 99 6.30 8.84 -5.82
N MET A 100 5.98 9.94 -5.15
CA MET A 100 6.06 11.31 -5.67
C MET A 100 7.40 12.01 -5.37
N GLU A 101 8.41 11.26 -4.89
CA GLU A 101 9.73 11.78 -4.46
C GLU A 101 9.67 12.86 -3.35
N ARG A 102 8.54 12.97 -2.65
CA ARG A 102 8.34 13.88 -1.50
C ARG A 102 8.87 13.25 -0.22
N TYR A 103 10.16 12.96 -0.21
CA TYR A 103 10.80 12.20 0.86
C TYR A 103 10.72 12.87 2.24
N ASP A 104 10.83 14.20 2.30
CA ASP A 104 10.77 14.91 3.58
C ASP A 104 9.38 14.82 4.23
N ASP A 105 8.32 14.88 3.43
CA ASP A 105 6.95 14.67 3.90
C ASP A 105 6.73 13.23 4.38
N ALA A 106 7.25 12.25 3.62
CA ALA A 106 7.18 10.84 3.99
C ALA A 106 7.90 10.58 5.32
N ILE A 107 9.11 11.11 5.51
CA ILE A 107 9.90 11.00 6.74
C ILE A 107 9.16 11.62 7.93
N GLN A 108 8.66 12.84 7.79
CA GLN A 108 7.90 13.48 8.87
C GLN A 108 6.69 12.66 9.29
N LEU A 109 6.02 12.01 8.33
CA LEU A 109 4.88 11.16 8.62
C LEU A 109 5.30 9.87 9.33
N TYR A 110 6.40 9.24 8.90
CA TYR A 110 6.95 8.07 9.58
C TYR A 110 7.45 8.38 10.98
N ASP A 111 8.07 9.53 11.20
CA ASP A 111 8.50 9.97 12.53
C ASP A 111 7.32 10.17 13.48
N ARG A 112 6.19 10.72 12.99
CA ARG A 112 4.97 10.81 13.81
C ARG A 112 4.42 9.42 14.16
N ILE A 113 4.41 8.47 13.21
CA ILE A 113 4.00 7.09 13.50
C ILE A 113 4.91 6.48 14.56
N LEU A 114 6.23 6.64 14.45
CA LEU A 114 7.20 6.06 15.39
C LEU A 114 7.21 6.75 16.75
N HIS A 115 6.80 8.02 16.83
CA HIS A 115 6.61 8.71 18.09
C HIS A 115 5.39 8.18 18.85
N GLU A 116 4.29 7.92 18.13
CA GLU A 116 3.05 7.35 18.69
C GLU A 116 3.19 5.83 18.98
N ASP A 117 3.89 5.09 18.12
CA ASP A 117 4.16 3.65 18.22
C ASP A 117 5.63 3.35 17.84
N PRO A 118 6.55 3.35 18.82
CA PRO A 118 7.97 3.07 18.58
C PRO A 118 8.25 1.67 18.03
N THR A 119 7.33 0.72 18.24
CA THR A 119 7.43 -0.67 17.80
C THR A 119 6.99 -0.89 16.35
N ASN A 120 6.57 0.18 15.65
CA ASN A 120 6.11 0.11 14.28
C ASN A 120 7.24 -0.20 13.28
N THR A 121 7.56 -1.48 13.15
CA THR A 121 8.65 -1.96 12.27
C THR A 121 8.42 -1.58 10.81
N ALA A 122 7.16 -1.48 10.37
CA ALA A 122 6.82 -1.13 8.99
C ALA A 122 7.16 0.33 8.67
N ALA A 123 6.80 1.28 9.53
CA ALA A 123 7.16 2.70 9.35
C ALA A 123 8.69 2.89 9.40
N ARG A 124 9.36 2.20 10.32
CA ARG A 124 10.82 2.26 10.44
C ARG A 124 11.55 1.75 9.19
N LYS A 125 11.14 0.60 8.66
CA LYS A 125 11.70 0.04 7.42
C LYS A 125 11.55 0.99 6.24
N ARG A 126 10.40 1.69 6.11
CA ARG A 126 10.20 2.70 5.05
C ARG A 126 11.14 3.89 5.24
N LYS A 127 11.28 4.42 6.45
CA LYS A 127 12.21 5.53 6.74
C LYS A 127 13.66 5.17 6.37
N ILE A 128 14.12 3.98 6.76
CA ILE A 128 15.45 3.47 6.39
C ILE A 128 15.58 3.34 4.86
N ALA A 129 14.56 2.81 4.17
CA ALA A 129 14.58 2.69 2.71
C ALA A 129 14.71 4.07 2.02
N ILE A 130 14.00 5.09 2.50
CA ILE A 130 14.13 6.47 2.00
C ILE A 130 15.56 6.97 2.20
N ARG A 131 16.14 6.80 3.40
CA ARG A 131 17.51 7.26 3.67
C ARG A 131 18.52 6.61 2.73
N LYS A 132 18.36 5.31 2.45
CA LYS A 132 19.18 4.61 1.46
C LYS A 132 18.98 5.16 0.04
N ALA A 133 17.74 5.44 -0.36
CA ALA A 133 17.43 6.04 -1.67
C ALA A 133 18.03 7.46 -1.82
N GLN A 134 18.11 8.22 -0.72
CA GLN A 134 18.74 9.55 -0.68
C GLN A 134 20.29 9.50 -0.57
N GLY A 135 20.91 8.31 -0.51
CA GLY A 135 22.35 8.16 -0.27
C GLY A 135 22.82 8.51 1.16
N LYS A 136 21.88 8.74 2.09
CA LYS A 136 22.09 9.06 3.51
C LYS A 136 22.38 7.80 4.32
N ASN A 137 23.46 7.10 3.94
CA ASN A 137 23.80 5.78 4.48
C ASN A 137 24.19 5.84 5.97
N VAL A 138 24.85 6.92 6.41
CA VAL A 138 25.24 7.10 7.81
C VAL A 138 24.01 7.22 8.71
N GLU A 139 23.03 8.02 8.30
CA GLU A 139 21.76 8.14 9.01
C GLU A 139 20.98 6.83 9.01
N ALA A 140 20.97 6.09 7.89
CA ALA A 140 20.32 4.78 7.81
C ALA A 140 20.95 3.76 8.76
N ILE A 141 22.29 3.72 8.87
CA ILE A 141 23.01 2.86 9.80
C ILE A 141 22.68 3.23 11.25
N ARG A 142 22.67 4.52 11.58
CA ARG A 142 22.32 5.01 12.92
C ARG A 142 20.90 4.58 13.32
N GLU A 143 19.92 4.76 12.44
CA GLU A 143 18.53 4.35 12.69
C GLU A 143 18.36 2.83 12.82
N LEU A 144 19.18 2.04 12.10
CA LEU A 144 19.22 0.58 12.24
C LEU A 144 19.82 0.14 13.58
N ASN A 145 20.89 0.79 14.04
CA ASN A 145 21.48 0.49 15.35
C ASN A 145 20.50 0.84 16.47
N GLU A 146 19.91 2.03 16.43
CA GLU A 146 18.87 2.47 17.39
C GLU A 146 17.66 1.53 17.42
N TYR A 147 17.40 0.80 16.35
CA TYR A 147 16.33 -0.21 16.31
C TYR A 147 16.73 -1.53 16.96
N LEU A 148 17.98 -1.96 16.78
CA LEU A 148 18.48 -3.22 17.33
C LEU A 148 18.79 -3.14 18.83
N GLU A 149 18.95 -1.93 19.37
CA GLU A 149 19.21 -1.67 20.80
C GLU A 149 17.93 -1.61 21.66
N GLN A 150 16.74 -1.74 21.06
CA GLN A 150 15.43 -1.70 21.76
C GLN A 150 14.96 -3.08 22.24
#